data_AF-A0A7S6VW62-F1
#
_entry.id   AF-A0A7S6VW62-F1
#
_cell.length_a   1.000
_cell.length_b   1.000
_cell.length_c   1.000
_cell.angle_alpha   90.00
_cell.angle_beta   90.00
_cell.angle_gamma   90.00
#
_symmetry.space_group_name_H-M   'P 1'
#
loop_
_entity.id
_entity.type
_entity.pdbx_description
1 polymer ?
#
loop_
_entity_poly.entity_id
_entity_poly.type
_entity_poly.pdbx_seq_one_letter_code
_entity_poly.pdbx_strand_id
1 'polypeptide(L)'
;MRQFLLIPHLKIHNANAMSSPYTIGFPAMTAWLGAVHALQRKLHSKNTDVELTKIAVSCHDFNLQTYKGRGDFVHSIVGTANPLDKDGNRPAFIEEARCHLDVSLLIECENIDPDEKEEFLQLVQQLVTSMKFASGDVLSVKSCKILNFDDEEDQAKQLRPILNQLMLGHVLIERRDLVLQGMNEGSDALDAVLDYLKVTHSSTLDEDEKVTWTSKRKAQGWLVPIAVGFQGISELGQAKNQRDANTPHRFAESVLTLGEFVMPYRIESIDQLLWQYHFDLENNLYLCQNLTTQSI
;
A
#
# COMPACT_ATOMS: atom_id res chain seq x y z
N MET A 1 14.71 -11.31 19.03
CA MET A 1 13.27 -11.12 19.34
C MET A 1 12.79 -9.78 18.84
N ARG A 2 11.92 -9.79 17.83
CA ARG A 2 11.28 -8.62 17.22
C ARG A 2 9.90 -8.41 17.82
N GLN A 3 9.48 -7.15 17.90
CA GLN A 3 8.17 -6.77 18.42
C GLN A 3 7.35 -6.10 17.31
N PHE A 4 6.07 -6.42 17.28
CA PHE A 4 5.14 -5.93 16.26
C PHE A 4 3.90 -5.34 16.91
N LEU A 5 3.62 -4.08 16.62
CA LEU A 5 2.34 -3.44 16.90
C LEU A 5 1.33 -3.86 15.83
N LEU A 6 0.29 -4.57 16.25
CA LEU A 6 -0.89 -4.85 15.46
C LEU A 6 -1.94 -3.77 15.71
N ILE A 7 -2.38 -3.12 14.64
CA ILE A 7 -3.57 -2.24 14.59
C ILE A 7 -4.65 -3.01 13.81
N PRO A 8 -5.55 -3.75 14.49
CA PRO A 8 -6.49 -4.62 13.81
C PRO A 8 -7.75 -3.89 13.36
N HIS A 9 -8.23 -4.24 12.16
CA HIS A 9 -9.51 -3.77 11.61
C HIS A 9 -9.72 -2.26 11.71
N LEU A 10 -8.74 -1.50 11.21
CA LEU A 10 -8.80 -0.07 11.01
C LEU A 10 -9.76 0.23 9.86
N LYS A 11 -10.94 0.75 10.21
CA LYS A 11 -11.97 1.15 9.25
C LYS A 11 -11.75 2.59 8.82
N ILE A 12 -11.51 2.79 7.53
CA ILE A 12 -11.18 4.10 6.95
C ILE A 12 -12.27 4.49 5.95
N HIS A 13 -12.75 5.72 6.07
CA HIS A 13 -13.76 6.31 5.21
C HIS A 13 -13.13 7.36 4.28
N ASN A 14 -13.46 7.32 2.98
CA ASN A 14 -12.97 8.26 1.98
C ASN A 14 -11.44 8.33 1.89
N ALA A 15 -10.76 7.17 1.96
CA ALA A 15 -9.34 7.09 1.65
C ALA A 15 -9.10 7.43 0.17
N ASN A 16 -7.95 8.01 -0.14
CA ASN A 16 -7.55 8.32 -1.51
C ASN A 16 -7.29 7.03 -2.29
N ALA A 17 -8.11 6.79 -3.32
CA ALA A 17 -7.96 5.65 -4.21
C ALA A 17 -7.17 5.99 -5.49
N MET A 18 -6.87 7.27 -5.75
CA MET A 18 -5.98 7.68 -6.85
C MET A 18 -4.53 7.59 -6.37
N SER A 19 -3.97 6.37 -6.42
CA SER A 19 -2.65 6.05 -5.85
C SER A 19 -1.49 6.55 -6.70
N SER A 20 -1.70 6.76 -7.99
CA SER A 20 -0.77 7.44 -8.91
C SER A 20 -1.57 8.11 -10.04
N PRO A 21 -0.90 8.88 -10.93
CA PRO A 21 -1.54 9.38 -12.16
C PRO A 21 -2.10 8.28 -13.07
N TYR A 22 -1.68 7.03 -12.89
CA TYR A 22 -2.02 5.91 -13.78
C TYR A 22 -2.88 4.83 -13.11
N THR A 23 -3.06 4.88 -11.77
CA THR A 23 -3.67 3.81 -10.99
C THR A 23 -4.76 4.32 -10.07
N ILE A 24 -5.95 3.73 -10.21
CA ILE A 24 -7.08 3.91 -9.30
C ILE A 24 -7.34 2.57 -8.61
N GLY A 25 -7.35 2.55 -7.28
CA GLY A 25 -7.54 1.34 -6.51
C GLY A 25 -7.07 1.49 -5.06
N PHE A 26 -6.26 0.54 -4.60
CA PHE A 26 -5.72 0.57 -3.25
C PHE A 26 -4.72 1.73 -3.09
N PRO A 27 -4.69 2.43 -1.92
CA PRO A 27 -3.78 3.54 -1.70
C PRO A 27 -2.30 3.15 -1.84
N ALA A 28 -1.48 4.11 -2.28
CA ALA A 28 -0.03 3.92 -2.46
C ALA A 28 0.67 3.51 -1.17
N MET A 29 1.77 2.74 -1.28
CA MET A 29 2.55 2.33 -0.10
C MET A 29 3.16 3.50 0.68
N THR A 30 3.44 4.60 -0.01
CA THR A 30 3.89 5.86 0.58
C THR A 30 2.88 6.45 1.58
N ALA A 31 1.57 6.24 1.36
CA ALA A 31 0.54 6.71 2.27
C ALA A 31 0.53 5.92 3.58
N TRP A 32 0.77 4.61 3.53
CA TRP A 32 0.80 3.73 4.69
C TRP A 32 2.05 3.97 5.55
N LEU A 33 3.23 3.95 4.94
CA LEU A 33 4.47 4.28 5.62
C LEU A 33 4.48 5.74 6.14
N GLY A 34 3.89 6.67 5.39
CA GLY A 34 3.72 8.05 5.83
C GLY A 34 2.84 8.19 7.08
N ALA A 35 1.76 7.40 7.16
CA ALA A 35 0.89 7.36 8.34
C ALA A 35 1.61 6.76 9.56
N VAL A 36 2.40 5.69 9.38
CA VAL A 36 3.24 5.12 10.44
C VAL A 36 4.27 6.12 10.94
N HIS A 37 4.96 6.80 10.03
CA HIS A 37 5.91 7.84 10.40
C HIS A 37 5.24 9.01 11.14
N ALA A 38 4.02 9.40 10.73
CA ALA A 38 3.24 10.40 11.45
C ALA A 38 2.81 9.92 12.86
N LEU A 39 2.50 8.62 13.02
CA LEU A 39 2.20 8.02 14.32
C LEU A 39 3.43 8.07 15.24
N GLN A 40 4.60 7.67 14.73
CA GLN A 40 5.87 7.75 15.47
C GLN A 40 6.14 9.17 15.97
N ARG A 41 6.03 10.17 15.09
CA ARG A 41 6.23 11.58 15.48
C ARG A 41 5.26 12.06 16.55
N LYS A 42 4.01 11.58 16.52
CA LYS A 42 3.02 11.90 17.56
C LYS A 42 3.34 11.21 18.89
N LEU A 43 3.83 9.98 18.86
CA LEU A 43 4.29 9.25 20.05
C LEU A 43 5.51 9.94 20.69
N HIS A 44 6.49 10.33 19.87
CA HIS A 44 7.65 11.12 20.32
C HIS A 44 7.23 12.43 21.00
N SER A 45 6.20 13.11 20.47
CA SER A 45 5.66 14.34 21.10
C SER A 45 5.01 14.13 22.47
N LYS A 46 4.78 12.86 22.85
CA LYS A 46 4.24 12.43 24.15
C LYS A 46 5.31 11.78 25.03
N ASN A 47 6.59 11.95 24.70
CA ASN A 47 7.76 11.38 25.39
C ASN A 47 7.86 9.85 25.31
N THR A 48 7.24 9.22 24.32
CA THR A 48 7.42 7.79 24.04
C THR A 48 8.48 7.65 22.96
N ASP A 49 9.69 7.20 23.31
CA ASP A 49 10.83 7.07 22.38
C ASP A 49 10.83 5.70 21.66
N VAL A 50 9.81 5.48 20.84
CA VAL A 50 9.63 4.24 20.06
C VAL A 50 10.01 4.47 18.60
N GLU A 51 10.61 3.48 17.96
CA GLU A 51 10.87 3.49 16.52
C GLU A 51 9.90 2.55 15.80
N LEU A 52 9.22 3.07 14.78
CA LEU A 52 8.25 2.34 13.95
C LEU A 52 8.83 2.20 12.53
N THR A 53 9.51 1.09 12.27
CA THR A 53 10.45 0.99 11.14
C THR A 53 9.82 0.41 9.88
N LYS A 54 8.98 -0.62 10.01
CA LYS A 54 8.41 -1.36 8.88
C LYS A 54 6.93 -1.60 9.06
N ILE A 55 6.20 -1.82 7.96
CA ILE A 55 4.76 -2.08 7.97
C ILE A 55 4.35 -3.20 7.00
N ALA A 56 3.46 -4.07 7.44
CA ALA A 56 2.63 -4.89 6.56
C ALA A 56 1.18 -4.40 6.59
N VAL A 57 0.51 -4.50 5.44
CA VAL A 57 -0.88 -4.07 5.28
C VAL A 57 -1.71 -5.25 4.80
N SER A 58 -2.65 -5.71 5.64
CA SER A 58 -3.66 -6.72 5.30
C SER A 58 -4.99 -6.04 5.03
N CYS A 59 -5.54 -6.22 3.83
CA CYS A 59 -6.83 -5.67 3.43
C CYS A 59 -7.95 -6.69 3.62
N HIS A 60 -8.90 -6.42 4.51
CA HIS A 60 -10.07 -7.26 4.78
C HIS A 60 -11.26 -6.89 3.90
N ASP A 61 -11.49 -5.60 3.70
CA ASP A 61 -12.57 -5.08 2.86
C ASP A 61 -12.08 -3.86 2.08
N PHE A 62 -12.48 -3.79 0.81
CA PHE A 62 -12.12 -2.71 -0.11
C PHE A 62 -13.35 -2.34 -0.93
N ASN A 63 -13.85 -1.13 -0.73
CA ASN A 63 -15.00 -0.59 -1.46
C ASN A 63 -14.59 0.68 -2.21
N LEU A 64 -14.34 0.54 -3.51
CA LEU A 64 -14.02 1.67 -4.39
C LEU A 64 -15.32 2.37 -4.83
N GLN A 65 -15.38 3.69 -4.62
CA GLN A 65 -16.54 4.51 -5.00
C GLN A 65 -16.55 4.77 -6.51
N THR A 66 -17.00 3.76 -7.24
CA THR A 66 -17.22 3.84 -8.69
C THR A 66 -18.66 3.49 -9.03
N TYR A 67 -19.09 3.95 -10.19
CA TYR A 67 -20.39 3.66 -10.75
C TYR A 67 -20.23 3.13 -12.18
N LYS A 68 -20.98 2.09 -12.51
CA LYS A 68 -21.09 1.58 -13.87
C LYS A 68 -22.57 1.53 -14.24
N GLY A 69 -22.97 2.40 -15.17
CA GLY A 69 -24.33 2.47 -15.66
C GLY A 69 -24.68 1.30 -16.57
N ARG A 70 -25.97 1.19 -16.90
CA ARG A 70 -26.45 0.17 -17.85
C ARG A 70 -25.94 0.49 -19.25
N GLY A 71 -25.10 -0.38 -19.80
CA GLY A 71 -24.52 -0.23 -21.14
C GLY A 71 -23.13 0.40 -21.14
N ASP A 72 -22.63 0.86 -20.00
CA ASP A 72 -21.26 1.38 -19.89
C ASP A 72 -20.25 0.24 -20.01
N PHE A 73 -19.16 0.49 -20.73
CA PHE A 73 -18.05 -0.45 -20.81
C PHE A 73 -17.10 -0.33 -19.61
N VAL A 74 -16.84 0.91 -19.17
CA VAL A 74 -15.93 1.27 -18.07
C VAL A 74 -16.68 1.81 -16.85
N HIS A 75 -15.98 1.87 -15.72
CA HIS A 75 -16.48 2.49 -14.49
C HIS A 75 -16.14 3.98 -14.47
N SER A 76 -17.04 4.80 -13.94
CA SER A 76 -16.84 6.22 -13.65
C SER A 76 -16.60 6.42 -12.15
N ILE A 77 -15.78 7.40 -11.79
CA ILE A 77 -15.57 7.79 -10.39
C ILE A 77 -16.80 8.54 -9.88
N VAL A 78 -17.20 8.28 -8.63
CA VAL A 78 -18.25 9.04 -7.96
C VAL A 78 -17.66 10.32 -7.37
N GLY A 79 -17.98 11.47 -7.98
CA GLY A 79 -17.55 12.78 -7.51
C GLY A 79 -18.39 13.34 -6.36
N THR A 80 -17.86 14.36 -5.65
CA THR A 80 -18.62 15.14 -4.68
C THR A 80 -18.91 16.56 -5.14
N ALA A 81 -20.02 17.12 -4.67
CA ALA A 81 -20.34 18.52 -4.92
C ALA A 81 -19.49 19.42 -4.01
N ASN A 82 -18.63 20.23 -4.61
CA ASN A 82 -17.89 21.28 -3.91
C ASN A 82 -18.78 22.53 -3.73
N PRO A 83 -18.49 23.39 -2.73
CA PRO A 83 -19.16 24.67 -2.57
C PRO A 83 -19.11 25.51 -3.86
N LEU A 84 -20.13 26.35 -4.05
CA LEU A 84 -20.17 27.31 -5.16
C LEU A 84 -19.03 28.33 -5.04
N ASP A 85 -18.61 28.88 -6.17
CA ASP A 85 -17.63 29.96 -6.19
C ASP A 85 -18.22 31.29 -5.70
N LYS A 86 -17.38 32.33 -5.66
CA LYS A 86 -17.76 33.69 -5.20
C LYS A 86 -18.90 34.32 -6.03
N ASP A 87 -19.11 33.86 -7.25
CA ASP A 87 -20.12 34.36 -8.19
C ASP A 87 -21.38 33.47 -8.19
N GLY A 88 -21.40 32.42 -7.35
CA GLY A 88 -22.51 31.46 -7.23
C GLY A 88 -22.51 30.34 -8.27
N ASN A 89 -21.44 30.20 -9.05
CA ASN A 89 -21.32 29.16 -10.07
C ASN A 89 -20.69 27.88 -9.51
N ARG A 90 -20.90 26.76 -10.19
CA ARG A 90 -20.21 25.50 -9.85
C ARG A 90 -18.73 25.62 -10.21
N PRO A 91 -17.81 25.32 -9.29
CA PRO A 91 -16.38 25.30 -9.61
C PRO A 91 -16.06 24.17 -10.58
N ALA A 92 -14.87 24.24 -11.17
CA ALA A 92 -14.34 23.17 -12.00
C ALA A 92 -14.35 21.84 -11.23
N PHE A 93 -14.79 20.79 -11.90
CA PHE A 93 -14.80 19.45 -11.34
C PHE A 93 -13.36 18.93 -11.26
N ILE A 94 -12.96 18.50 -10.06
CA ILE A 94 -11.68 17.85 -9.82
C ILE A 94 -11.99 16.39 -9.53
N GLU A 95 -11.43 15.51 -10.36
CA GLU A 95 -11.57 14.06 -10.20
C GLU A 95 -10.79 13.59 -8.97
N GLU A 96 -11.49 13.02 -8.00
CA GLU A 96 -10.90 12.44 -6.79
C GLU A 96 -11.48 11.05 -6.57
N ALA A 97 -10.72 10.01 -6.91
CA ALA A 97 -11.12 8.64 -6.61
C ALA A 97 -11.01 8.37 -5.11
N ARG A 98 -12.07 7.79 -4.53
CA ARG A 98 -12.15 7.48 -3.09
C ARG A 98 -12.55 6.04 -2.84
N CYS A 99 -12.11 5.49 -1.71
CA CYS A 99 -12.50 4.17 -1.25
C CYS A 99 -12.80 4.14 0.26
N HIS A 100 -13.58 3.14 0.67
CA HIS A 100 -13.69 2.71 2.07
C HIS A 100 -12.86 1.45 2.26
N LEU A 101 -12.20 1.34 3.41
CA LEU A 101 -11.26 0.27 3.71
C LEU A 101 -11.54 -0.32 5.09
N ASP A 102 -11.34 -1.63 5.23
CA ASP A 102 -11.09 -2.31 6.51
C ASP A 102 -9.71 -2.99 6.39
N VAL A 103 -8.71 -2.49 7.11
CA VAL A 103 -7.33 -2.99 7.02
C VAL A 103 -6.77 -3.33 8.39
N SER A 104 -5.92 -4.35 8.49
CA SER A 104 -5.03 -4.55 9.65
C SER A 104 -3.62 -4.13 9.28
N LEU A 105 -2.99 -3.34 10.15
CA LEU A 105 -1.60 -2.94 10.01
C LEU A 105 -0.76 -3.71 11.01
N LEU A 106 0.35 -4.29 10.56
CA LEU A 106 1.37 -4.89 11.41
C LEU A 106 2.64 -4.05 11.29
N ILE A 107 3.07 -3.43 12.38
CA ILE A 107 4.16 -2.45 12.36
C ILE A 107 5.31 -3.00 13.21
N GLU A 108 6.50 -3.10 12.64
CA GLU A 108 7.70 -3.45 13.40
C GLU A 108 8.05 -2.28 14.34
N CYS A 109 8.27 -2.60 15.61
CA CYS A 109 8.53 -1.63 16.65
C CYS A 109 9.82 -1.97 17.41
N GLU A 110 10.60 -0.95 17.72
CA GLU A 110 11.80 -1.04 18.55
C GLU A 110 11.67 -0.09 19.74
N ASN A 111 12.40 -0.35 20.82
CA ASN A 111 12.42 0.46 22.05
C ASN A 111 11.08 0.57 22.78
N ILE A 112 10.25 -0.49 22.77
CA ILE A 112 9.07 -0.55 23.64
C ILE A 112 9.52 -0.96 25.05
N ASP A 113 9.24 -0.11 26.03
CA ASP A 113 9.41 -0.46 27.44
C ASP A 113 8.39 -1.55 27.84
N PRO A 114 8.85 -2.73 28.31
CA PRO A 114 7.95 -3.80 28.76
C PRO A 114 7.00 -3.38 29.89
N ASP A 115 7.43 -2.48 30.76
CA ASP A 115 6.66 -2.04 31.93
C ASP A 115 5.55 -1.02 31.55
N GLU A 116 5.77 -0.23 30.49
CA GLU A 116 4.81 0.77 30.00
C GLU A 116 3.94 0.29 28.83
N LYS A 117 3.98 -1.01 28.52
CA LYS A 117 3.32 -1.60 27.34
C LYS A 117 1.81 -1.32 27.26
N GLU A 118 1.10 -1.33 28.39
CA GLU A 118 -0.34 -1.07 28.41
C GLU A 118 -0.64 0.41 28.14
N GLU A 119 0.13 1.31 28.75
CA GLU A 119 0.01 2.76 28.52
C GLU A 119 0.32 3.11 27.07
N PHE A 120 1.37 2.49 26.51
CA PHE A 120 1.72 2.59 25.11
C PHE A 120 0.56 2.21 24.19
N LEU A 121 -0.07 1.04 24.42
CA LEU A 121 -1.20 0.58 23.60
C LEU A 121 -2.42 1.51 23.71
N GLN A 122 -2.71 2.04 24.90
CA GLN A 122 -3.79 3.02 25.09
C GLN A 122 -3.49 4.31 24.33
N LEU A 123 -2.27 4.81 24.40
CA LEU A 123 -1.85 6.01 23.68
C LEU A 123 -1.93 5.81 22.16
N VAL A 124 -1.43 4.68 21.64
CA VAL A 124 -1.55 4.32 20.23
C VAL A 124 -3.02 4.30 19.81
N GLN A 125 -3.90 3.66 20.58
CA GLN A 125 -5.33 3.58 20.28
C GLN A 125 -5.97 4.98 20.16
N GLN A 126 -5.64 5.89 21.07
CA GLN A 126 -6.11 7.27 21.05
C GLN A 126 -5.59 8.03 19.82
N LEU A 127 -4.28 7.92 19.54
CA LEU A 127 -3.65 8.61 18.42
C LEU A 127 -4.19 8.13 17.08
N VAL A 128 -4.26 6.81 16.86
CA VAL A 128 -4.77 6.20 15.62
C VAL A 128 -6.19 6.66 15.31
N THR A 129 -7.06 6.74 16.31
CA THR A 129 -8.46 7.17 16.15
C THR A 129 -8.57 8.65 15.73
N SER A 130 -7.58 9.49 16.09
CA SER A 130 -7.52 10.91 15.73
C SER A 130 -6.75 11.20 14.42
N MET A 131 -6.20 10.17 13.79
CA MET A 131 -5.36 10.30 12.60
C MET A 131 -6.16 10.08 11.31
N LYS A 132 -5.54 10.48 10.21
CA LYS A 132 -5.96 10.12 8.86
C LYS A 132 -5.00 9.09 8.29
N PHE A 133 -5.54 8.11 7.56
CA PHE A 133 -4.77 7.10 6.85
C PHE A 133 -5.13 7.18 5.37
N ALA A 134 -4.13 7.35 4.50
CA ALA A 134 -4.34 7.63 3.08
C ALA A 134 -5.37 8.76 2.84
N SER A 135 -5.27 9.84 3.61
CA SER A 135 -6.21 10.98 3.61
C SER A 135 -7.66 10.70 4.09
N GLY A 136 -8.01 9.43 4.34
CA GLY A 136 -9.32 9.03 4.85
C GLY A 136 -9.45 9.18 6.36
N ASP A 137 -10.69 9.26 6.83
CA ASP A 137 -11.04 9.36 8.25
C ASP A 137 -11.17 7.98 8.89
N VAL A 138 -10.62 7.82 10.10
CA VAL A 138 -10.79 6.59 10.88
C VAL A 138 -12.19 6.59 11.51
N LEU A 139 -13.00 5.60 11.13
CA LEU A 139 -14.34 5.40 11.71
C LEU A 139 -14.28 4.59 13.00
N SER A 140 -13.50 3.52 12.99
CA SER A 140 -13.27 2.66 14.15
C SER A 140 -12.03 1.81 13.96
N VAL A 141 -11.53 1.28 15.07
CA VAL A 141 -10.35 0.41 15.11
C VAL A 141 -10.52 -0.53 16.31
N LYS A 142 -10.18 -1.81 16.15
CA LYS A 142 -10.21 -2.76 17.28
C LYS A 142 -9.01 -2.50 18.21
N SER A 143 -9.01 -3.12 19.39
CA SER A 143 -7.93 -2.94 20.36
C SER A 143 -6.57 -3.34 19.77
N CYS A 144 -5.64 -2.39 19.77
CA CYS A 144 -4.25 -2.61 19.36
C CYS A 144 -3.57 -3.63 20.27
N LYS A 145 -2.60 -4.38 19.73
CA LYS A 145 -1.87 -5.42 20.47
C LYS A 145 -0.40 -5.39 20.09
N ILE A 146 0.46 -5.85 20.99
CA ILE A 146 1.85 -6.18 20.66
C ILE A 146 1.97 -7.69 20.47
N LEU A 147 2.53 -8.10 19.36
CA LEU A 147 2.92 -9.46 19.05
C LEU A 147 4.44 -9.56 19.10
N ASN A 148 4.94 -10.66 19.62
CA ASN A 148 6.37 -10.93 19.65
C ASN A 148 6.69 -11.98 18.59
N PHE A 149 7.89 -11.88 18.02
CA PHE A 149 8.43 -12.84 17.07
C PHE A 149 9.87 -13.14 17.46
N ASP A 150 10.16 -14.41 17.73
CA ASP A 150 11.52 -14.83 18.06
C ASP A 150 12.22 -15.43 16.84
N ASP A 151 13.25 -14.75 16.33
CA ASP A 151 14.03 -15.18 15.18
C ASP A 151 14.90 -16.43 15.49
N GLU A 152 15.13 -16.74 16.76
CA GLU A 152 15.90 -17.93 17.18
C GLU A 152 15.05 -19.22 17.20
N GLU A 153 13.73 -19.09 17.22
CA GLU A 153 12.80 -20.22 17.23
C GLU A 153 12.36 -20.66 15.82
N ASP A 154 11.56 -21.72 15.76
CA ASP A 154 10.95 -22.18 14.51
C ASP A 154 10.06 -21.08 13.90
N GLN A 155 10.52 -20.54 12.76
CA GLN A 155 9.87 -19.45 12.04
C GLN A 155 8.40 -19.73 11.72
N ALA A 156 8.05 -20.96 11.32
CA ALA A 156 6.68 -21.31 10.97
C ALA A 156 5.76 -21.29 12.21
N LYS A 157 6.26 -21.75 13.36
CA LYS A 157 5.52 -21.68 14.64
C LYS A 157 5.34 -20.25 15.12
N GLN A 158 6.35 -19.39 14.99
CA GLN A 158 6.29 -17.99 15.39
C GLN A 158 5.44 -17.13 14.44
N LEU A 159 5.46 -17.43 13.15
CA LEU A 159 4.73 -16.69 12.13
C LEU A 159 3.22 -16.98 12.15
N ARG A 160 2.83 -18.24 12.40
CA ARG A 160 1.41 -18.67 12.33
C ARG A 160 0.45 -17.85 13.22
N PRO A 161 0.77 -17.54 14.49
CA PRO A 161 -0.06 -16.66 15.32
C PRO A 161 -0.24 -15.26 14.73
N ILE A 162 0.81 -14.69 14.13
CA ILE A 162 0.77 -13.37 13.48
C ILE A 162 -0.15 -13.41 12.25
N LEU A 163 0.05 -14.40 11.37
CA LEU A 163 -0.77 -14.56 10.16
C LEU A 163 -2.24 -14.76 10.50
N ASN A 164 -2.55 -15.51 11.56
CA ASN A 164 -3.93 -15.71 12.02
C ASN A 164 -4.62 -14.40 12.43
N GLN A 165 -3.88 -13.39 12.92
CA GLN A 165 -4.45 -12.06 13.22
C GLN A 165 -4.68 -11.21 11.96
N LEU A 166 -4.00 -11.53 10.86
CA LEU A 166 -4.14 -10.84 9.56
C LEU A 166 -5.21 -11.47 8.67
N MET A 167 -5.61 -12.72 8.94
CA MET A 167 -6.79 -13.36 8.35
C MET A 167 -8.08 -12.68 8.83
N LEU A 168 -9.16 -12.58 8.06
CA LEU A 168 -9.45 -13.07 6.70
C LEU A 168 -9.12 -12.03 5.61
N GLY A 169 -8.04 -11.26 5.78
CA GLY A 169 -7.60 -10.27 4.80
C GLY A 169 -6.61 -10.82 3.77
N HIS A 170 -6.24 -9.97 2.81
CA HIS A 170 -5.17 -10.21 1.84
C HIS A 170 -4.02 -9.25 2.11
N VAL A 171 -2.81 -9.76 2.29
CA VAL A 171 -1.61 -8.94 2.46
C VAL A 171 -1.09 -8.50 1.11
N LEU A 172 -0.73 -7.23 1.00
CA LEU A 172 -0.06 -6.69 -0.17
C LEU A 172 1.45 -6.92 -0.10
N ILE A 173 2.00 -7.65 -1.08
CA ILE A 173 3.44 -7.86 -1.26
C ILE A 173 3.91 -7.28 -2.60
N GLU A 174 5.21 -7.02 -2.72
CA GLU A 174 5.82 -6.55 -3.97
C GLU A 174 6.13 -7.70 -4.91
N ARG A 175 5.82 -7.55 -6.21
CA ARG A 175 6.16 -8.49 -7.28
C ARG A 175 7.03 -7.84 -8.37
N ARG A 176 8.03 -7.07 -7.93
CA ARG A 176 9.02 -6.44 -8.83
C ARG A 176 9.85 -7.48 -9.58
N ASP A 177 10.02 -8.67 -9.01
CA ASP A 177 10.66 -9.83 -9.65
C ASP A 177 10.07 -10.11 -11.03
N LEU A 178 8.74 -10.06 -11.17
CA LEU A 178 8.05 -10.28 -12.44
C LEU A 178 8.34 -9.18 -13.46
N VAL A 179 8.39 -7.92 -13.01
CA VAL A 179 8.72 -6.78 -13.88
C VAL A 179 10.15 -6.90 -14.39
N LEU A 180 11.10 -7.21 -13.49
CA LEU A 180 12.51 -7.43 -13.84
C LEU A 180 12.68 -8.61 -14.81
N GLN A 181 11.93 -9.70 -14.61
CA GLN A 181 11.92 -10.81 -15.55
C GLN A 181 11.46 -10.35 -16.95
N GLY A 182 10.36 -9.60 -17.04
CA GLY A 182 9.89 -9.05 -18.32
C GLY A 182 10.92 -8.12 -18.99
N MET A 183 11.61 -7.29 -18.21
CA MET A 183 12.68 -6.43 -18.72
C MET A 183 13.89 -7.22 -19.22
N ASN A 184 14.26 -8.30 -18.53
CA ASN A 184 15.33 -9.20 -18.97
C ASN A 184 14.96 -9.98 -20.25
N GLU A 185 13.67 -10.22 -20.47
CA GLU A 185 13.11 -10.77 -21.72
C GLU A 185 13.05 -9.75 -22.86
N GLY A 186 13.37 -8.47 -22.58
CA GLY A 186 13.48 -7.39 -23.58
C GLY A 186 12.29 -6.41 -23.62
N SER A 187 11.31 -6.53 -22.72
CA SER A 187 10.20 -5.58 -22.64
C SER A 187 10.59 -4.27 -21.95
N ASP A 188 9.94 -3.16 -22.31
CA ASP A 188 9.97 -1.95 -21.48
C ASP A 188 9.34 -2.24 -20.09
N ALA A 189 9.72 -1.49 -19.06
CA ALA A 189 9.22 -1.70 -17.71
C ALA A 189 7.70 -1.53 -17.61
N LEU A 190 7.12 -0.53 -18.29
CA LEU A 190 5.68 -0.31 -18.28
C LEU A 190 4.95 -1.40 -19.07
N ASP A 191 5.51 -1.81 -20.21
CA ASP A 191 4.97 -2.93 -21.00
C ASP A 191 4.99 -4.23 -20.19
N ALA A 192 6.07 -4.49 -19.44
CA ALA A 192 6.15 -5.63 -18.54
C ALA A 192 5.03 -5.58 -17.49
N VAL A 193 4.80 -4.45 -16.83
CA VAL A 193 3.68 -4.28 -15.88
C VAL A 193 2.34 -4.57 -16.55
N LEU A 194 2.07 -3.98 -17.72
CA LEU A 194 0.80 -4.16 -18.44
C LEU A 194 0.59 -5.61 -18.92
N ASP A 195 1.66 -6.30 -19.32
CA ASP A 195 1.62 -7.68 -19.78
C ASP A 195 1.17 -8.66 -18.68
N TYR A 196 1.54 -8.40 -17.42
CA TYR A 196 1.06 -9.21 -16.29
C TYR A 196 -0.38 -8.87 -15.87
N LEU A 197 -0.90 -7.70 -16.24
CA LEU A 197 -2.26 -7.27 -15.89
C LEU A 197 -3.31 -7.68 -16.94
N LYS A 198 -2.92 -7.76 -18.22
CA LYS A 198 -3.85 -8.08 -19.31
C LYS A 198 -4.29 -9.54 -19.32
N VAL A 199 -5.51 -9.77 -19.80
CA VAL A 199 -5.97 -11.11 -20.19
C VAL A 199 -5.72 -11.26 -21.69
N THR A 200 -4.89 -12.24 -22.06
CA THR A 200 -4.57 -12.51 -23.47
C THR A 200 -5.49 -13.60 -23.99
N HIS A 201 -6.16 -13.31 -25.11
CA HIS A 201 -6.99 -14.26 -25.83
C HIS A 201 -6.21 -14.78 -27.06
N SER A 202 -6.05 -16.09 -27.16
CA SER A 202 -5.36 -16.75 -28.28
C SER A 202 -6.22 -17.88 -28.85
N SER A 203 -6.19 -18.02 -30.17
CA SER A 203 -6.83 -19.12 -30.88
C SER A 203 -5.79 -20.13 -31.38
N THR A 204 -6.10 -21.41 -31.22
CA THR A 204 -5.32 -22.51 -31.81
C THR A 204 -6.24 -23.35 -32.69
N LEU A 205 -5.76 -23.71 -33.88
CA LEU A 205 -6.41 -24.67 -34.76
C LEU A 205 -5.99 -26.07 -34.32
N ASP A 206 -6.97 -26.93 -34.07
CA ASP A 206 -6.74 -28.35 -33.81
C ASP A 206 -6.49 -29.12 -35.12
N GLU A 207 -6.05 -30.38 -35.03
CA GLU A 207 -5.82 -31.26 -36.19
C GLU A 207 -7.08 -31.45 -37.06
N ASP A 208 -8.27 -31.28 -36.48
CA ASP A 208 -9.58 -31.34 -37.13
C ASP A 208 -10.10 -29.96 -37.66
N GLU A 209 -9.22 -28.97 -37.88
CA GLU A 209 -9.56 -27.60 -38.31
C GLU A 209 -10.50 -26.83 -37.35
N LYS A 210 -10.68 -27.32 -36.12
CA LYS A 210 -11.53 -26.68 -35.12
C LYS A 210 -10.77 -25.57 -34.40
N VAL A 211 -11.34 -24.36 -34.37
CA VAL A 211 -10.76 -23.22 -33.66
C VAL A 211 -11.12 -23.27 -32.18
N THR A 212 -10.12 -23.39 -31.31
CA THR A 212 -10.29 -23.31 -29.85
C THR A 212 -9.73 -21.99 -29.34
N TRP A 213 -10.57 -21.20 -28.66
CA TRP A 213 -10.15 -19.94 -28.02
C TRP A 213 -9.77 -20.20 -26.56
N THR A 214 -8.61 -19.69 -26.16
CA THR A 214 -8.11 -19.74 -24.78
C THR A 214 -7.86 -18.34 -24.27
N SER A 215 -8.16 -18.12 -22.99
CA SER A 215 -7.96 -16.83 -22.32
C SER A 215 -7.08 -17.05 -21.10
N LYS A 216 -5.91 -16.43 -21.06
CA LYS A 216 -4.95 -16.62 -19.96
C LYS A 216 -4.25 -15.32 -19.58
N ARG A 217 -3.88 -15.20 -18.31
CA ARG A 217 -2.91 -14.21 -17.82
C ARG A 217 -1.51 -14.79 -17.87
N LYS A 218 -0.49 -13.92 -17.95
CA LYS A 218 0.93 -14.35 -17.98
C LYS A 218 1.33 -15.04 -16.67
N ALA A 219 0.84 -14.54 -15.53
CA ALA A 219 1.02 -15.15 -14.21
C ALA A 219 -0.34 -15.38 -13.51
N GLN A 220 -0.37 -16.37 -12.64
CA GLN A 220 -1.49 -16.60 -11.72
C GLN A 220 -1.34 -15.71 -10.47
N GLY A 221 -2.45 -15.49 -9.77
CA GLY A 221 -2.49 -14.65 -8.58
C GLY A 221 -3.27 -13.35 -8.79
N TRP A 222 -3.41 -12.58 -7.72
CA TRP A 222 -4.08 -11.28 -7.74
C TRP A 222 -3.05 -10.17 -7.90
N LEU A 223 -2.49 -10.08 -9.10
CA LEU A 223 -1.56 -9.02 -9.47
C LEU A 223 -2.30 -7.70 -9.70
N VAL A 224 -1.72 -6.62 -9.18
CA VAL A 224 -2.22 -5.25 -9.31
C VAL A 224 -1.05 -4.29 -9.54
N PRO A 225 -1.23 -3.20 -10.31
CA PRO A 225 -0.22 -2.15 -10.34
C PRO A 225 -0.28 -1.36 -9.03
N ILE A 226 0.89 -1.08 -8.45
CA ILE A 226 1.00 -0.30 -7.22
C ILE A 226 2.01 0.82 -7.37
N ALA A 227 1.71 1.95 -6.72
CA ALA A 227 2.63 3.05 -6.56
C ALA A 227 3.47 2.84 -5.31
N VAL A 228 4.79 2.79 -5.50
CA VAL A 228 5.74 2.46 -4.44
C VAL A 228 6.65 3.62 -4.07
N GLY A 229 6.63 4.73 -4.79
CA GLY A 229 7.51 5.83 -4.45
C GLY A 229 7.57 6.90 -5.52
N PHE A 230 8.69 7.61 -5.52
CA PHE A 230 8.93 8.76 -6.38
C PHE A 230 10.35 8.75 -6.95
N GLN A 231 10.49 9.21 -8.19
CA GLN A 231 11.78 9.47 -8.83
C GLN A 231 11.96 10.97 -9.01
N GLY A 232 13.08 11.50 -8.52
CA GLY A 232 13.45 12.90 -8.70
C GLY A 232 13.73 13.24 -10.16
N ILE A 233 13.05 14.26 -10.67
CA ILE A 233 13.26 14.82 -12.03
C ILE A 233 13.98 16.17 -12.00
N SER A 234 14.45 16.59 -10.82
CA SER A 234 15.16 17.84 -10.60
C SER A 234 16.17 17.72 -9.46
N GLU A 235 17.13 18.65 -9.42
CA GLU A 235 18.06 18.77 -8.31
C GLU A 235 17.36 19.18 -7.01
N LEU A 236 17.99 18.90 -5.86
CA LEU A 236 17.50 19.39 -4.57
C LEU A 236 17.74 20.89 -4.48
N GLY A 237 16.73 21.64 -4.06
CA GLY A 237 16.82 23.08 -3.95
C GLY A 237 15.72 23.70 -3.10
N GLN A 238 15.42 24.95 -3.39
CA GLN A 238 14.36 25.72 -2.74
C GLN A 238 13.32 26.08 -3.81
N ALA A 239 12.05 25.83 -3.52
CA ALA A 239 10.95 26.15 -4.42
C ALA A 239 10.09 27.28 -3.85
N LYS A 240 9.62 28.16 -4.74
CA LYS A 240 8.64 29.19 -4.38
C LYS A 240 7.37 28.49 -3.86
N ASN A 241 6.84 28.95 -2.72
CA ASN A 241 5.66 28.38 -2.06
C ASN A 241 5.82 26.92 -1.57
N GLN A 242 7.04 26.49 -1.24
CA GLN A 242 7.22 25.18 -0.59
C GLN A 242 6.59 25.16 0.82
N ARG A 243 6.26 23.95 1.29
CA ARG A 243 5.50 23.75 2.52
C ARG A 243 6.23 24.19 3.80
N ASP A 244 7.54 24.00 3.86
CA ASP A 244 8.41 24.35 4.98
C ASP A 244 9.68 25.02 4.44
N ALA A 245 10.18 26.05 5.12
CA ALA A 245 11.34 26.82 4.66
C ALA A 245 12.67 26.06 4.81
N ASN A 246 12.74 25.11 5.73
CA ASN A 246 13.99 24.45 6.12
C ASN A 246 14.22 23.10 5.44
N THR A 247 13.20 22.54 4.78
CA THR A 247 13.28 21.25 4.09
C THR A 247 13.57 21.46 2.60
N PRO A 248 14.64 20.87 2.04
CA PRO A 248 14.92 20.94 0.61
C PRO A 248 13.76 20.38 -0.25
N HIS A 249 13.49 21.03 -1.37
CA HIS A 249 12.46 20.65 -2.34
C HIS A 249 13.07 19.95 -3.56
N ARG A 250 12.29 19.05 -4.16
CA ARG A 250 12.58 18.39 -5.42
C ARG A 250 11.27 18.02 -6.12
N PHE A 251 11.18 18.30 -7.42
CA PHE A 251 10.12 17.78 -8.27
C PHE A 251 10.38 16.30 -8.57
N ALA A 252 9.31 15.51 -8.56
CA ALA A 252 9.38 14.07 -8.74
C ALA A 252 8.15 13.52 -9.48
N GLU A 253 8.31 12.35 -10.10
CA GLU A 253 7.24 11.56 -10.71
C GLU A 253 7.01 10.27 -9.93
N SER A 254 5.81 9.68 -10.08
CA SER A 254 5.46 8.43 -9.39
C SER A 254 6.18 7.22 -9.98
N VAL A 255 6.68 6.34 -9.11
CA VAL A 255 7.25 5.05 -9.49
C VAL A 255 6.23 3.95 -9.28
N LEU A 256 6.01 3.16 -10.33
CA LEU A 256 5.09 2.02 -10.35
C LEU A 256 5.85 0.70 -10.38
N THR A 257 5.22 -0.33 -9.82
CA THR A 257 5.62 -1.73 -9.95
C THR A 257 4.39 -2.62 -9.86
N LEU A 258 4.58 -3.93 -9.90
CA LEU A 258 3.54 -4.90 -9.58
C LEU A 258 3.53 -5.22 -8.09
N GLY A 259 2.33 -5.34 -7.55
CA GLY A 259 2.05 -5.93 -6.25
C GLY A 259 1.13 -7.12 -6.39
N GLU A 260 1.06 -7.93 -5.35
CA GLU A 260 0.12 -9.06 -5.27
C GLU A 260 -0.62 -9.04 -3.94
N PHE A 261 -1.94 -9.22 -4.01
CA PHE A 261 -2.75 -9.49 -2.82
C PHE A 261 -2.76 -10.99 -2.55
N VAL A 262 -2.09 -11.39 -1.48
CA VAL A 262 -1.88 -12.79 -1.11
C VAL A 262 -2.57 -13.09 0.21
N MET A 263 -3.19 -14.26 0.31
CA MET A 263 -3.72 -14.73 1.58
C MET A 263 -2.59 -14.96 2.60
N PRO A 264 -2.71 -14.48 3.86
CA PRO A 264 -1.66 -14.58 4.87
C PRO A 264 -1.04 -15.96 5.02
N TYR A 265 -1.81 -17.05 4.92
CA TYR A 265 -1.30 -18.41 5.10
C TYR A 265 -0.30 -18.87 4.02
N ARG A 266 -0.16 -18.16 2.89
CA ARG A 266 0.84 -18.45 1.85
C ARG A 266 2.20 -17.82 2.13
N ILE A 267 2.29 -17.03 3.19
CA ILE A 267 3.50 -16.31 3.56
C ILE A 267 4.38 -17.24 4.37
N GLU A 268 5.64 -17.35 3.95
CA GLU A 268 6.61 -18.27 4.54
C GLU A 268 7.57 -17.58 5.49
N SER A 269 7.77 -16.27 5.31
CA SER A 269 8.62 -15.43 6.15
C SER A 269 7.93 -14.13 6.55
N ILE A 270 8.18 -13.69 7.79
CA ILE A 270 7.71 -12.40 8.29
C ILE A 270 8.19 -11.24 7.41
N ASP A 271 9.40 -11.33 6.85
CA ASP A 271 9.98 -10.25 6.06
C ASP A 271 9.33 -10.09 4.68
N GLN A 272 8.69 -11.15 4.13
CA GLN A 272 7.87 -11.05 2.91
C GLN A 272 6.67 -10.10 3.09
N LEU A 273 6.24 -9.83 4.32
CA LEU A 273 5.10 -8.96 4.61
C LEU A 273 5.52 -7.49 4.69
N LEU A 274 6.78 -7.23 5.04
CA LEU A 274 7.21 -5.95 5.58
C LEU A 274 7.72 -5.01 4.51
N TRP A 275 7.09 -3.84 4.46
CA TRP A 275 7.48 -2.70 3.66
C TRP A 275 8.27 -1.69 4.49
N GLN A 276 9.29 -1.11 3.89
CA GLN A 276 10.13 -0.09 4.52
C GLN A 276 10.51 0.99 3.51
N TYR A 277 10.97 2.14 4.01
CA TYR A 277 11.59 3.15 3.16
C TYR A 277 12.93 2.65 2.63
N HIS A 278 13.20 2.92 1.36
CA HIS A 278 14.47 2.68 0.70
C HIS A 278 14.81 3.90 -0.16
N PHE A 279 16.01 4.42 0.04
CA PHE A 279 16.48 5.62 -0.65
C PHE A 279 17.71 5.27 -1.48
N ASP A 280 17.63 5.49 -2.79
CA ASP A 280 18.76 5.41 -3.69
C ASP A 280 19.04 6.84 -4.18
N LEU A 281 19.98 7.48 -3.50
CA LEU A 281 20.35 8.87 -3.74
C LEU A 281 21.12 9.04 -5.05
N GLU A 282 21.78 8.00 -5.55
CA GLU A 282 22.53 8.05 -6.82
C GLU A 282 21.56 8.18 -8.00
N ASN A 283 20.45 7.43 -7.96
CA ASN A 283 19.42 7.47 -8.99
C ASN A 283 18.23 8.40 -8.66
N ASN A 284 18.33 9.17 -7.57
CA ASN A 284 17.27 10.06 -7.07
C ASN A 284 15.93 9.35 -6.80
N LEU A 285 15.97 8.11 -6.33
CA LEU A 285 14.80 7.27 -6.05
C LEU A 285 14.45 7.27 -4.55
N TYR A 286 13.17 7.49 -4.27
CA TYR A 286 12.58 7.46 -2.93
C TYR A 286 11.47 6.42 -2.93
N LEU A 287 11.78 5.20 -2.47
CA LEU A 287 10.93 4.03 -2.66
C LEU A 287 10.43 3.46 -1.32
N CYS A 288 9.32 2.76 -1.40
CA CYS A 288 8.83 1.83 -0.40
C CYS A 288 9.08 0.44 -0.98
N GLN A 289 9.88 -0.38 -0.30
CA GLN A 289 10.26 -1.71 -0.79
C GLN A 289 9.85 -2.77 0.21
N ASN A 290 9.46 -3.93 -0.32
CA ASN A 290 9.22 -5.12 0.47
C ASN A 290 10.53 -5.93 0.60
N LEU A 291 10.87 -6.41 1.80
CA LEU A 291 12.20 -6.97 2.09
C LEU A 291 12.56 -8.23 1.28
N THR A 292 11.57 -9.06 0.93
CA THR A 292 11.82 -10.35 0.29
C THR A 292 11.06 -10.44 -1.03
N THR A 293 11.61 -9.87 -2.09
CA THR A 293 11.14 -10.08 -3.48
C THR A 293 11.76 -11.35 -4.11
N GLN A 294 11.88 -12.44 -3.35
CA GLN A 294 12.33 -13.71 -3.93
C GLN A 294 11.13 -14.52 -4.38
N SER A 295 11.20 -15.01 -5.61
CA SER A 295 10.16 -15.76 -6.31
C SER A 295 9.65 -16.92 -5.45
N ILE A 296 8.35 -16.91 -5.16
CA ILE A 296 7.59 -18.11 -4.75
C ILE A 296 7.48 -19.05 -5.95
#